data_AF-A0A3N5EAT6-F1
#
_entry.id   AF-A0A3N5EAT6-F1
#
_cell.length_a   1.000
_cell.length_b   1.000
_cell.length_c   1.000
_cell.angle_alpha   90.00
_cell.angle_beta   90.00
_cell.angle_gamma   90.00
#
_symmetry.space_group_name_H-M   'P 1'
#
loop_
_entity.id
_entity.type
_entity.pdbx_description
1 polymer ?
#
loop_
_entity_poly.entity_id
_entity_poly.type
_entity_poly.pdbx_seq_one_letter_code
_entity_poly.pdbx_strand_id
1 'polypeptide(L)'
;MTYYERIRELIQIVPTTIIDWSVERKRGKAPTQAFSEFLTNREQGDWAENLILQAINTKLSNYVAVQYGKSENIVAGESGFEEFYENYQDELNAIGKRPDILLYSKDIYLEEWGNNISNFPPEILNKIVPLAAAGIEVRSSAFLVEEYNQYMQQRKTEIIEKVLQIKANLLDNYKDLLSQKEGWIDVLNAITKETIGVIKIQNAPGWRGSERLKKASDQIKEMNCALKEFKKRDFLSITPKVEDLKVVYKWIETYNVPHFYFQVFFDKVYGISFQKILELISTPELEGDKFFVSDEDSKNQNKWTVKIDYKEGKEVAFKVVMPDHESVMRKLGRGRLLFHVKFNGGIAYLDVNNLKCILGVKENEL
;
A
#
# COMPACT_ATOMS: atom_id res chain seq x y z
N MET A 1 -11.08 -27.26 0.95
CA MET A 1 -9.83 -26.60 0.57
C MET A 1 -9.37 -25.71 1.71
N THR A 2 -8.14 -25.89 2.19
CA THR A 2 -7.53 -25.07 3.23
C THR A 2 -7.22 -23.66 2.71
N TYR A 3 -6.79 -22.75 3.59
CA TYR A 3 -6.34 -21.42 3.16
C TYR A 3 -5.06 -21.53 2.33
N TYR A 4 -4.08 -22.32 2.78
CA TYR A 4 -2.85 -22.58 2.03
C TYR A 4 -3.11 -23.13 0.63
N GLU A 5 -4.02 -24.11 0.48
CA GLU A 5 -4.36 -24.68 -0.84
C GLU A 5 -4.90 -23.62 -1.80
N ARG A 6 -5.80 -22.74 -1.33
CA ARG A 6 -6.31 -21.59 -2.12
C ARG A 6 -5.19 -20.67 -2.57
N ILE A 7 -4.31 -20.30 -1.65
CA ILE A 7 -3.18 -19.43 -1.96
C ILE A 7 -2.23 -20.11 -2.96
N ARG A 8 -1.97 -21.41 -2.78
CA ARG A 8 -1.11 -22.20 -3.67
C ARG A 8 -1.65 -22.25 -5.11
N GLU A 9 -2.95 -22.34 -5.29
CA GLU A 9 -3.57 -22.26 -6.63
C GLU A 9 -3.43 -20.85 -7.21
N LEU A 10 -3.70 -19.81 -6.42
CA LEU A 10 -3.61 -18.42 -6.89
C LEU A 10 -2.21 -18.03 -7.35
N ILE A 11 -1.15 -18.42 -6.61
CA ILE A 11 0.22 -18.08 -7.00
C ILE A 11 0.64 -18.69 -8.35
N GLN A 12 0.02 -19.79 -8.79
CA GLN A 12 0.29 -20.39 -10.10
C GLN A 12 -0.27 -19.56 -11.26
N ILE A 13 -1.24 -18.69 -10.97
CA ILE A 13 -1.92 -17.84 -11.96
C ILE A 13 -1.26 -16.46 -12.02
N VAL A 14 -0.57 -16.03 -10.95
CA VAL A 14 0.14 -14.74 -10.91
C VAL A 14 1.20 -14.69 -12.03
N PRO A 15 1.19 -13.65 -12.89
CA PRO A 15 2.19 -13.52 -13.94
C PRO A 15 3.62 -13.49 -13.39
N THR A 16 4.52 -14.27 -14.00
CA THR A 16 5.95 -14.30 -13.64
C THR A 16 6.67 -12.97 -13.88
N THR A 17 6.11 -12.12 -14.73
CA THR A 17 6.55 -10.74 -14.95
C THR A 17 6.32 -9.83 -13.74
N ILE A 18 5.38 -10.18 -12.85
CA ILE A 18 5.15 -9.48 -11.59
C ILE A 18 5.91 -10.19 -10.47
N ILE A 19 5.67 -11.50 -10.31
CA ILE A 19 6.30 -12.31 -9.25
C ILE A 19 6.65 -13.68 -9.82
N ASP A 20 7.95 -13.96 -9.95
CA ASP A 20 8.42 -15.31 -10.25
C ASP A 20 8.62 -16.11 -8.96
N TRP A 21 7.64 -16.94 -8.60
CA TRP A 21 7.66 -17.79 -7.40
C TRP A 21 8.73 -18.90 -7.44
N SER A 22 9.28 -19.23 -8.62
CA SER A 22 10.33 -20.24 -8.76
C SER A 22 11.72 -19.71 -8.37
N VAL A 23 11.91 -18.39 -8.44
CA VAL A 23 13.17 -17.76 -8.08
C VAL A 23 13.31 -17.66 -6.58
N GLU A 24 14.34 -18.32 -6.05
CA GLU A 24 14.72 -18.25 -4.65
C GLU A 24 14.98 -16.82 -4.18
N ARG A 25 14.64 -16.57 -2.92
CA ARG A 25 14.89 -15.30 -2.26
C ARG A 25 16.39 -15.05 -2.15
N LYS A 26 16.84 -13.90 -2.63
CA LYS A 26 18.20 -13.42 -2.34
C LYS A 26 18.29 -12.99 -0.88
N ARG A 27 19.26 -13.53 -0.14
CA ARG A 27 19.58 -13.09 1.23
C ARG A 27 19.97 -11.61 1.18
N GLY A 28 19.31 -10.78 2.00
CA GLY A 28 19.57 -9.34 2.03
C GLY A 28 20.90 -9.06 2.73
N LYS A 29 21.53 -7.92 2.43
CA LYS A 29 22.72 -7.45 3.15
C LYS A 29 22.32 -6.52 4.29
N ALA A 30 22.94 -6.67 5.46
CA ALA A 30 22.69 -5.80 6.59
C ALA A 30 22.97 -4.34 6.23
N PRO A 31 22.04 -3.40 6.48
CA PRO A 31 22.34 -1.98 6.34
C PRO A 31 23.39 -1.57 7.37
N THR A 32 24.32 -0.70 6.96
CA THR A 32 25.42 -0.26 7.83
C THR A 32 25.02 0.92 8.71
N GLN A 33 23.99 1.67 8.33
CA GLN A 33 23.63 2.92 8.98
C GLN A 33 22.13 3.24 8.89
N ALA A 34 21.55 3.70 10.01
CA ALA A 34 20.20 4.23 10.07
C ALA A 34 20.15 5.75 9.79
N PHE A 35 19.00 6.23 9.31
CA PHE A 35 18.71 7.64 9.02
C PHE A 35 17.44 8.09 9.76
N SER A 36 17.32 9.40 9.98
CA SER A 36 16.15 10.01 10.65
C SER A 36 14.82 9.63 10.02
N GLU A 37 14.74 9.66 8.68
CA GLU A 37 13.52 9.27 7.95
C GLU A 37 13.13 7.81 8.21
N PHE A 38 14.11 6.89 8.24
CA PHE A 38 13.85 5.49 8.57
C PHE A 38 13.29 5.34 9.99
N LEU A 39 13.85 6.07 10.96
CA LEU A 39 13.34 6.04 12.34
C LEU A 39 11.92 6.60 12.42
N THR A 40 11.65 7.77 11.83
CA THR A 40 10.30 8.34 11.82
C THR A 40 9.29 7.41 11.16
N ASN A 41 9.63 6.80 10.01
CA ASN A 41 8.74 5.85 9.33
C ASN A 41 8.47 4.60 10.17
N ARG A 42 9.48 4.13 10.91
CA ARG A 42 9.31 3.01 11.84
C ARG A 42 8.44 3.40 13.03
N GLU A 43 8.68 4.53 13.69
CA GLU A 43 7.81 5.00 14.78
C GLU A 43 6.37 5.21 14.31
N GLN A 44 6.16 5.64 13.06
CA GLN A 44 4.82 5.70 12.46
C GLN A 44 4.22 4.30 12.26
N GLY A 45 5.03 3.31 11.87
CA GLY A 45 4.63 1.89 11.81
C GLY A 45 4.23 1.35 13.18
N ASP A 46 5.11 1.49 14.17
CA ASP A 46 4.89 1.05 15.55
C ASP A 46 3.62 1.69 16.14
N TRP A 47 3.39 2.98 15.85
CA TRP A 47 2.16 3.68 16.23
C TRP A 47 0.92 3.06 15.57
N ALA A 48 0.97 2.82 14.25
CA ALA A 48 -0.13 2.23 13.51
C ALA A 48 -0.46 0.81 14.00
N GLU A 49 0.55 -0.01 14.29
CA GLU A 49 0.39 -1.34 14.89
C GLU A 49 -0.32 -1.26 16.24
N ASN A 50 0.18 -0.41 17.13
CA ASN A 50 -0.41 -0.22 18.46
C ASN A 50 -1.85 0.30 18.38
N LEU A 51 -2.13 1.23 17.46
CA LEU A 51 -3.46 1.78 17.22
C LEU A 51 -4.47 0.67 16.87
N ILE A 52 -4.10 -0.23 15.96
CA ILE A 52 -4.95 -1.36 15.54
C ILE A 52 -5.10 -2.38 16.67
N LEU A 53 -4.00 -2.75 17.33
CA LEU A 53 -4.01 -3.71 18.44
C LEU A 53 -4.95 -3.24 19.55
N GLN A 54 -4.83 -1.97 19.97
CA GLN A 54 -5.69 -1.39 21.00
C GLN A 54 -7.15 -1.31 20.56
N ALA A 55 -7.40 -0.88 19.31
CA ALA A 55 -8.76 -0.75 18.79
C ALA A 55 -9.47 -2.10 18.75
N ILE A 56 -8.81 -3.16 18.27
CA ILE A 56 -9.37 -4.52 18.23
C ILE A 56 -9.69 -5.02 19.64
N ASN A 57 -8.71 -4.96 20.55
CA ASN A 57 -8.87 -5.44 21.93
C ASN A 57 -9.93 -4.67 22.73
N THR A 58 -10.21 -3.42 22.34
CA THR A 58 -11.26 -2.61 22.96
C THR A 58 -12.65 -2.90 22.40
N LYS A 59 -12.76 -3.31 21.13
CA LYS A 59 -14.05 -3.36 20.41
C LYS A 59 -14.57 -4.77 20.12
N LEU A 60 -13.71 -5.78 19.97
CA LEU A 60 -14.14 -7.15 19.74
C LEU A 60 -14.25 -7.89 21.07
N SER A 61 -15.44 -8.39 21.40
CA SER A 61 -15.66 -9.05 22.69
C SER A 61 -15.15 -10.49 22.72
N ASN A 62 -15.09 -11.17 21.57
CA ASN A 62 -14.78 -12.60 21.48
C ASN A 62 -13.38 -12.90 20.92
N TYR A 63 -12.60 -11.86 20.64
CA TYR A 63 -11.27 -11.99 20.07
C TYR A 63 -10.24 -11.16 20.85
N VAL A 64 -8.99 -11.60 20.79
CA VAL A 64 -7.83 -10.95 21.38
C VAL A 64 -6.74 -10.82 20.32
N ALA A 65 -6.33 -9.58 20.06
CA ALA A 65 -5.19 -9.25 19.22
C ALA A 65 -3.91 -9.23 20.06
N VAL A 66 -2.88 -9.92 19.58
CA VAL A 66 -1.59 -10.09 20.25
C VAL A 66 -0.48 -9.72 19.29
N GLN A 67 0.52 -8.96 19.76
CA GLN A 67 1.70 -8.64 18.98
C GLN A 67 2.55 -9.90 18.74
N TYR A 68 2.89 -10.13 17.48
CA TYR A 68 3.69 -11.28 17.02
C TYR A 68 4.93 -10.86 16.21
N GLY A 69 4.83 -9.74 15.49
CA GLY A 69 5.96 -9.12 14.80
C GLY A 69 7.10 -8.79 15.74
N LYS A 70 8.32 -8.77 15.20
CA LYS A 70 9.53 -8.48 15.98
C LYS A 70 9.45 -7.07 16.58
N SER A 71 9.68 -6.97 17.89
CA SER A 71 9.62 -5.71 18.65
C SER A 71 11.01 -5.14 18.98
N GLU A 72 12.09 -5.72 18.45
CA GLU A 72 13.45 -5.27 18.75
C GLU A 72 13.73 -3.88 18.14
N ASN A 73 14.14 -2.94 19.01
CA ASN A 73 14.36 -1.54 18.63
C ASN A 73 15.78 -1.28 18.08
N ILE A 74 16.58 -2.33 17.85
CA ILE A 74 17.97 -2.18 17.40
C ILE A 74 18.03 -1.67 15.96
N VAL A 75 18.91 -0.69 15.70
CA VAL A 75 19.04 -0.09 14.36
C VAL A 75 20.47 -0.15 13.85
N ALA A 76 20.60 -0.05 12.52
CA ALA A 76 21.87 -0.08 11.84
C ALA A 76 22.85 0.99 12.37
N GLY A 77 24.02 0.53 12.81
CA GLY A 77 25.04 1.35 13.48
C GLY A 77 25.09 1.18 15.01
N GLU A 78 24.18 0.40 15.59
CA GLU A 78 24.23 -0.01 17.00
C GLU A 78 24.95 -1.36 17.18
N SER A 79 25.48 -1.60 18.38
CA SER A 79 26.15 -2.86 18.72
C SER A 79 25.14 -4.01 18.74
N GLY A 80 25.47 -5.13 18.08
CA GLY A 80 24.59 -6.31 17.96
C GLY A 80 23.66 -6.30 16.73
N PHE A 81 23.64 -5.23 15.92
CA PHE A 81 22.71 -5.14 14.79
C PHE A 81 22.97 -6.17 13.69
N GLU A 82 24.23 -6.49 13.42
CA GLU A 82 24.60 -7.46 12.38
C GLU A 82 24.13 -8.88 12.74
N GLU A 83 24.36 -9.32 13.97
CA GLU A 83 23.85 -10.60 14.49
C GLU A 83 22.32 -10.65 14.48
N PHE A 84 21.67 -9.58 14.95
CA PHE A 84 20.22 -9.45 14.89
C PHE A 84 19.69 -9.58 13.46
N TYR A 85 20.34 -8.92 12.50
CA TYR A 85 19.94 -8.94 11.10
C TYR A 85 20.12 -10.33 10.47
N GLU A 86 21.23 -11.02 10.76
CA GLU A 86 21.46 -12.38 10.27
C GLU A 86 20.46 -13.38 10.85
N ASN A 87 20.19 -13.30 12.16
CA ASN A 87 19.15 -14.12 12.80
C ASN A 87 17.76 -13.87 12.18
N TYR A 88 17.46 -12.61 11.83
CA TYR A 88 16.24 -12.27 11.09
C TYR A 88 16.22 -12.85 9.67
N GLN A 89 17.35 -12.86 8.95
CA GLN A 89 17.43 -13.52 7.64
C GLN A 89 17.19 -15.03 7.73
N ASP A 90 17.75 -15.69 8.75
CA ASP A 90 17.58 -17.13 8.96
C ASP A 90 16.12 -17.47 9.29
N GLU A 91 15.49 -16.69 10.16
CA GLU A 91 14.06 -16.84 10.45
C GLU A 91 13.18 -16.65 9.20
N LEU A 92 13.43 -15.60 8.41
CA LEU A 92 12.70 -15.36 7.16
C LEU A 92 12.81 -16.54 6.19
N ASN A 93 13.96 -17.21 6.14
CA ASN A 93 14.14 -18.38 5.28
C ASN A 93 13.45 -19.63 5.86
N ALA A 94 13.42 -19.77 7.19
CA ALA A 94 12.82 -20.92 7.86
C ALA A 94 11.28 -20.89 7.82
N ILE A 95 10.69 -19.77 8.25
CA ILE A 95 9.23 -19.67 8.48
C ILE A 95 8.57 -18.56 7.68
N GLY A 96 9.32 -17.77 6.90
CA GLY A 96 8.77 -16.61 6.22
C GLY A 96 8.63 -15.38 7.13
N LYS A 97 7.90 -14.37 6.65
CA LYS A 97 7.71 -13.10 7.38
C LYS A 97 6.54 -13.22 8.34
N ARG A 98 6.81 -12.92 9.62
CA ARG A 98 5.78 -12.79 10.65
C ARG A 98 4.88 -11.58 10.36
N PRO A 99 3.54 -11.71 10.37
CA PRO A 99 2.66 -10.55 10.51
C PRO A 99 2.88 -9.86 11.85
N ASP A 100 2.49 -8.59 11.93
CA ASP A 100 2.71 -7.78 13.13
C ASP A 100 1.79 -8.20 14.28
N ILE A 101 0.54 -8.57 13.95
CA ILE A 101 -0.50 -8.94 14.91
C ILE A 101 -1.10 -10.31 14.56
N LEU A 102 -1.36 -11.13 15.57
CA LEU A 102 -2.20 -12.33 15.48
C LEU A 102 -3.50 -12.12 16.22
N LEU A 103 -4.61 -12.59 15.64
CA LEU A 103 -5.94 -12.56 16.23
C LEU A 103 -6.33 -13.94 16.71
N TYR A 104 -6.63 -14.09 18.00
CA TYR A 104 -7.10 -15.32 18.62
C TYR A 104 -8.55 -15.17 19.06
N SER A 105 -9.33 -16.25 18.99
CA SER A 105 -10.60 -16.31 19.69
C SER A 105 -10.35 -16.47 21.20
N LYS A 106 -11.24 -15.93 22.04
CA LYS A 106 -11.06 -15.94 23.50
C LYS A 106 -11.04 -17.34 24.13
N ASP A 107 -11.67 -18.32 23.49
CA ASP A 107 -11.66 -19.73 23.91
C ASP A 107 -10.30 -20.42 23.68
N ILE A 108 -9.50 -19.90 22.75
CA ILE A 108 -8.16 -20.39 22.44
C ILE A 108 -7.09 -19.59 23.19
N TYR A 109 -7.31 -18.29 23.34
CA TYR A 109 -6.37 -17.38 23.98
C TYR A 109 -6.14 -17.73 25.46
N LEU A 110 -4.87 -17.73 25.88
CA LEU A 110 -4.48 -17.90 27.28
C LEU A 110 -3.97 -16.57 27.85
N GLU A 111 -4.43 -16.18 29.04
CA GLU A 111 -4.04 -14.92 29.69
C GLU A 111 -2.52 -14.79 29.89
N GLU A 112 -1.83 -15.93 30.07
CA GLU A 112 -0.36 -15.99 30.19
C GLU A 112 0.39 -15.52 28.94
N TRP A 113 -0.25 -15.51 27.76
CA TRP A 113 0.34 -14.97 26.54
C TRP A 113 0.44 -13.44 26.58
N GLY A 114 -0.36 -12.78 27.42
CA GLY A 114 -0.44 -11.33 27.49
C GLY A 114 -0.82 -10.72 26.14
N ASN A 115 -0.29 -9.53 25.84
CA ASN A 115 -0.53 -8.80 24.59
C ASN A 115 0.64 -8.89 23.60
N ASN A 116 1.73 -9.58 23.95
CA ASN A 116 2.92 -9.69 23.13
C ASN A 116 3.60 -11.05 23.32
N ILE A 117 3.68 -11.81 22.22
CA ILE A 117 4.34 -13.11 22.14
C ILE A 117 5.58 -13.09 21.22
N SER A 118 6.02 -11.91 20.76
CA SER A 118 7.09 -11.78 19.76
C SER A 118 8.40 -12.45 20.18
N ASN A 119 8.69 -12.44 21.48
CA ASN A 119 9.89 -13.00 22.11
C ASN A 119 9.72 -14.44 22.62
N PHE A 120 8.58 -15.09 22.38
CA PHE A 120 8.40 -16.47 22.78
C PHE A 120 9.35 -17.39 22.00
N PRO A 121 9.84 -18.49 22.62
CA PRO A 121 10.67 -19.47 21.93
C PRO A 121 9.98 -20.03 20.68
N PRO A 122 10.73 -20.33 19.59
CA PRO A 122 10.16 -20.89 18.36
C PRO A 122 9.33 -22.16 18.58
N GLU A 123 9.70 -23.00 19.55
CA GLU A 123 8.98 -24.23 19.88
C GLU A 123 7.58 -23.97 20.44
N ILE A 124 7.40 -22.85 21.13
CA ILE A 124 6.10 -22.41 21.65
C ILE A 124 5.32 -21.73 20.52
N LEU A 125 5.96 -20.81 19.78
CA LEU A 125 5.35 -20.11 18.65
C LEU A 125 4.79 -21.10 17.61
N ASN A 126 5.54 -22.15 17.27
CA ASN A 126 5.09 -23.17 16.32
C ASN A 126 3.83 -23.92 16.75
N LYS A 127 3.47 -23.90 18.04
CA LYS A 127 2.25 -24.51 18.56
C LYS A 127 1.08 -23.51 18.60
N ILE A 128 1.35 -22.25 18.93
CA ILE A 128 0.29 -21.26 19.15
C ILE A 128 -0.06 -20.45 17.89
N VAL A 129 0.88 -20.23 16.97
CA VAL A 129 0.63 -19.47 15.74
C VAL A 129 -0.45 -20.14 14.86
N PRO A 130 -0.44 -21.47 14.63
CA PRO A 130 -1.50 -22.14 13.87
C PRO A 130 -2.92 -22.01 14.44
N LEU A 131 -3.06 -21.63 15.72
CA LEU A 131 -4.35 -21.47 16.38
C LEU A 131 -4.98 -20.08 16.12
N ALA A 132 -4.24 -19.16 15.50
CA ALA A 132 -4.74 -17.83 15.20
C ALA A 132 -5.82 -17.88 14.10
N ALA A 133 -6.86 -17.06 14.26
CA ALA A 133 -7.89 -16.87 13.25
C ALA A 133 -7.39 -16.04 12.06
N ALA A 134 -6.46 -15.11 12.32
CA ALA A 134 -5.87 -14.24 11.30
C ALA A 134 -4.50 -13.71 11.72
N GLY A 135 -3.62 -13.49 10.73
CA GLY A 135 -2.42 -12.67 10.83
C GLY A 135 -2.62 -11.34 10.09
N ILE A 136 -2.25 -10.24 10.74
CA ILE A 136 -2.43 -8.88 10.22
C ILE A 136 -1.06 -8.21 10.15
N GLU A 137 -0.64 -7.88 8.94
CA GLU A 137 0.46 -6.96 8.67
C GLU A 137 -0.10 -5.54 8.60
N VAL A 138 0.47 -4.63 9.39
CA VAL A 138 0.07 -3.23 9.44
C VAL A 138 1.06 -2.40 8.63
N ARG A 139 0.53 -1.53 7.79
CA ARG A 139 1.29 -0.54 7.03
C ARG A 139 0.77 0.85 7.36
N SER A 140 1.67 1.80 7.49
CA SER A 140 1.32 3.20 7.77
C SER A 140 1.52 4.06 6.53
N SER A 141 0.72 5.12 6.42
CA SER A 141 0.79 6.11 5.33
C SER A 141 0.55 7.51 5.88
N ALA A 142 1.46 8.44 5.57
CA ALA A 142 1.40 9.83 6.01
C ALA A 142 0.46 10.67 5.12
N PHE A 143 -0.81 10.25 5.05
CA PHE A 143 -1.85 10.93 4.29
C PHE A 143 -3.16 11.00 5.09
N LEU A 144 -3.95 12.03 4.76
CA LEU A 144 -5.37 12.11 5.09
C LEU A 144 -6.15 11.70 3.83
N VAL A 145 -6.88 10.61 3.90
CA VAL A 145 -7.63 10.04 2.78
C VAL A 145 -8.68 11.01 2.25
N GLU A 146 -9.40 11.68 3.14
CA GLU A 146 -10.50 12.58 2.74
C GLU A 146 -9.98 13.81 1.99
N GLU A 147 -8.97 14.49 2.52
CA GLU A 147 -8.34 15.66 1.88
C GLU A 147 -7.69 15.27 0.55
N TYR A 148 -7.00 14.12 0.50
CA TYR A 148 -6.40 13.63 -0.73
C TYR A 148 -7.45 13.37 -1.82
N ASN A 149 -8.57 12.72 -1.47
CA ASN A 149 -9.66 12.46 -2.41
C ASN A 149 -10.26 13.77 -2.93
N GLN A 150 -10.52 14.75 -2.05
CA GLN A 150 -11.05 16.06 -2.43
C GLN A 150 -10.11 16.77 -3.41
N TYR A 151 -8.81 16.80 -3.10
CA TYR A 151 -7.80 17.39 -3.97
C TYR A 151 -7.76 16.70 -5.34
N MET A 152 -7.81 15.36 -5.39
CA MET A 152 -7.78 14.62 -6.65
C MET A 152 -9.05 14.84 -7.49
N GLN A 153 -10.22 14.93 -6.86
CA GLN A 153 -11.48 15.26 -7.53
C GLN A 153 -11.44 16.68 -8.13
N GLN A 154 -10.96 17.66 -7.36
CA GLN A 154 -10.81 19.03 -7.83
C GLN A 154 -9.83 19.10 -9.03
N ARG A 155 -8.65 18.50 -8.89
CA ARG A 155 -7.64 18.43 -9.96
C ARG A 155 -8.22 17.80 -11.24
N LYS A 156 -8.99 16.72 -11.13
CA LYS A 156 -9.64 16.09 -12.29
C LYS A 156 -10.63 17.03 -12.97
N THR A 157 -11.46 17.73 -12.20
CA THR A 157 -12.43 18.72 -12.72
C THR A 157 -11.70 19.84 -13.46
N GLU A 158 -10.67 20.44 -12.86
CA GLU A 158 -9.88 21.51 -13.48
C GLU A 158 -9.21 21.07 -14.79
N ILE A 159 -8.67 19.84 -14.83
CA ILE A 159 -8.07 19.29 -16.04
C ILE A 159 -9.12 19.07 -17.14
N ILE A 160 -10.30 18.53 -16.80
CA ILE A 160 -11.41 18.35 -17.74
C ILE A 160 -11.82 19.69 -18.34
N GLU A 161 -12.06 20.71 -17.50
CA GLU A 161 -12.44 22.05 -17.93
C GLU A 161 -11.39 22.66 -18.86
N LYS A 162 -10.11 22.56 -18.48
CA LYS A 162 -8.98 23.03 -19.29
C LYS A 162 -8.94 22.35 -20.67
N VAL A 163 -9.07 21.03 -20.72
CA VAL A 163 -9.05 20.27 -21.98
C VAL A 163 -10.24 20.66 -22.87
N LEU A 164 -11.44 20.79 -22.31
CA LEU A 164 -12.63 21.19 -23.06
C LEU A 164 -12.55 22.64 -23.55
N GLN A 165 -11.96 23.55 -22.77
CA GLN A 165 -11.73 24.92 -23.18
C GLN A 165 -10.73 25.01 -24.34
N ILE A 166 -9.63 24.26 -24.28
CA ILE A 166 -8.65 24.19 -25.38
C ILE A 166 -9.30 23.59 -26.63
N LYS A 167 -10.08 22.50 -26.48
CA LYS A 167 -10.85 21.90 -27.57
C LYS A 167 -11.76 22.93 -28.25
N ALA A 168 -12.58 23.65 -27.48
CA ALA A 168 -13.50 24.64 -28.01
C ALA A 168 -12.75 25.73 -28.78
N ASN A 169 -11.67 26.26 -28.20
CA ASN A 169 -10.85 27.27 -28.85
C ASN A 169 -10.22 26.77 -30.18
N LEU A 170 -9.73 25.53 -30.20
CA LEU A 170 -9.20 24.90 -31.42
C LEU A 170 -10.27 24.78 -32.51
N LEU A 171 -11.48 24.36 -32.15
CA LEU A 171 -12.60 24.19 -33.08
C LEU A 171 -13.22 25.52 -33.54
N ASP A 172 -13.19 26.57 -32.71
CA ASP A 172 -13.76 27.87 -33.05
C ASP A 172 -12.78 28.72 -33.86
N ASN A 173 -11.51 28.77 -33.44
CA ASN A 173 -10.53 29.73 -33.96
C ASN A 173 -9.51 29.12 -34.92
N TYR A 174 -9.49 27.80 -35.13
CA TYR A 174 -8.47 27.13 -35.97
C TYR A 174 -9.04 26.04 -36.88
N LYS A 175 -10.36 25.92 -37.02
CA LYS A 175 -11.03 24.86 -37.80
C LYS A 175 -10.58 24.78 -39.25
N ASP A 176 -10.38 25.91 -39.91
CA ASP A 176 -9.91 26.00 -41.29
C ASP A 176 -8.52 25.41 -41.46
N LEU A 177 -7.62 25.65 -40.51
CA LEU A 177 -6.27 25.08 -40.50
C LEU A 177 -6.30 23.59 -40.17
N LEU A 178 -7.14 23.19 -39.21
CA LEU A 178 -7.27 21.79 -38.78
C LEU A 178 -7.97 20.93 -39.84
N SER A 179 -8.89 21.48 -40.63
CA SER A 179 -9.55 20.76 -41.73
C SER A 179 -8.58 20.33 -42.83
N GLN A 180 -7.46 21.04 -42.98
CA GLN A 180 -6.38 20.69 -43.90
C GLN A 180 -5.45 19.59 -43.34
N LYS A 181 -5.70 19.12 -42.12
CA LYS A 181 -4.90 18.13 -41.41
C LYS A 181 -5.81 16.95 -41.05
N GLU A 182 -5.64 15.85 -41.78
CA GLU A 182 -6.47 14.67 -41.66
C GLU A 182 -6.63 14.19 -40.20
N GLY A 183 -7.87 13.89 -39.81
CA GLY A 183 -8.23 13.30 -38.52
C GLY A 183 -8.27 14.25 -37.30
N TRP A 184 -7.74 15.48 -37.37
CA TRP A 184 -7.67 16.35 -36.17
C TRP A 184 -9.03 16.82 -35.66
N ILE A 185 -9.98 17.12 -36.55
CA ILE A 185 -11.33 17.52 -36.15
C ILE A 185 -12.04 16.35 -35.46
N ASP A 186 -11.89 15.13 -35.98
CA ASP A 186 -12.50 13.93 -35.40
C ASP A 186 -11.92 13.62 -34.03
N VAL A 187 -10.59 13.74 -33.87
CA VAL A 187 -9.90 13.60 -32.58
C VAL A 187 -10.44 14.59 -31.56
N LEU A 188 -10.53 15.87 -31.92
CA LEU A 188 -11.06 16.90 -31.02
C LEU A 188 -12.52 16.64 -30.66
N ASN A 189 -13.35 16.26 -31.63
CA ASN A 189 -14.76 15.94 -31.40
C ASN A 189 -14.91 14.72 -30.49
N ALA A 190 -14.05 13.71 -30.63
CA ALA A 190 -14.04 12.53 -29.78
C ALA A 190 -13.70 12.82 -28.32
N ILE A 191 -13.08 13.96 -27.97
CA ILE A 191 -12.82 14.34 -26.57
C ILE A 191 -14.11 14.86 -25.91
N THR A 192 -14.68 14.08 -25.00
CA THR A 192 -15.82 14.45 -24.16
C THR A 192 -15.47 14.19 -22.70
N LYS A 193 -16.36 14.54 -21.76
CA LYS A 193 -16.14 14.22 -20.34
C LYS A 193 -16.03 12.71 -20.10
N GLU A 194 -16.72 11.91 -20.91
CA GLU A 194 -16.80 10.46 -20.81
C GLU A 194 -15.61 9.76 -21.49
N THR A 195 -15.05 10.35 -22.54
CA THR A 195 -13.97 9.72 -23.32
C THR A 195 -12.57 10.19 -22.94
N ILE A 196 -12.44 11.27 -22.14
CA ILE A 196 -11.15 11.89 -21.79
C ILE A 196 -10.17 10.91 -21.13
N GLY A 197 -10.65 9.94 -20.37
CA GLY A 197 -9.81 8.91 -19.74
C GLY A 197 -9.22 7.90 -20.72
N VAL A 198 -9.96 7.56 -21.78
CA VAL A 198 -9.59 6.48 -22.71
C VAL A 198 -8.99 7.00 -24.02
N ILE A 199 -9.19 8.28 -24.35
CA ILE A 199 -8.74 8.81 -25.63
C ILE A 199 -7.22 8.73 -25.79
N LYS A 200 -6.74 8.25 -26.94
CA LYS A 200 -5.31 8.18 -27.23
C LYS A 200 -4.75 9.59 -27.40
N ILE A 201 -3.66 9.87 -26.68
CA ILE A 201 -2.95 11.15 -26.76
C ILE A 201 -2.18 11.14 -28.08
N GLN A 202 -2.57 12.00 -29.01
CA GLN A 202 -1.85 12.14 -30.27
C GLN A 202 -0.56 12.94 -30.07
N ASN A 203 0.49 12.66 -30.84
CA ASN A 203 1.68 13.49 -30.79
C ASN A 203 1.33 14.91 -31.24
N ALA A 204 1.71 15.89 -30.43
CA ALA A 204 1.45 17.27 -30.80
C ALA A 204 2.26 17.61 -32.05
N PRO A 205 1.61 18.14 -33.10
CA PRO A 205 2.29 18.39 -34.36
C PRO A 205 3.30 19.52 -34.22
N GLY A 206 4.46 19.40 -34.85
CA GLY A 206 5.51 20.43 -34.87
C GLY A 206 5.24 21.56 -35.88
N TRP A 207 3.99 21.98 -36.06
CA TRP A 207 3.67 22.92 -37.14
C TRP A 207 4.24 24.32 -36.89
N ARG A 208 4.88 24.87 -37.93
CA ARG A 208 5.55 26.20 -37.90
C ARG A 208 5.29 27.06 -39.13
N GLY A 209 4.45 26.60 -40.06
CA GLY A 209 4.22 27.26 -41.36
C GLY A 209 3.52 28.62 -41.29
N SER A 210 2.95 28.99 -40.14
CA SER A 210 2.47 30.35 -39.84
C SER A 210 2.38 30.54 -38.33
N GLU A 211 2.30 31.79 -37.87
CA GLU A 211 2.13 32.09 -36.44
C GLU A 211 0.81 31.52 -35.89
N ARG A 212 -0.27 31.55 -36.68
CA ARG A 212 -1.57 30.97 -36.29
C ARG A 212 -1.48 29.44 -36.19
N LEU A 213 -0.78 28.79 -37.12
CA LEU A 213 -0.59 27.35 -37.09
C LEU A 213 0.34 26.90 -35.94
N LYS A 214 1.35 27.72 -35.60
CA LYS A 214 2.19 27.52 -34.42
C LYS A 214 1.38 27.60 -33.12
N LYS A 215 0.49 28.60 -32.98
CA LYS A 215 -0.40 28.72 -31.82
C LYS A 215 -1.33 27.51 -31.65
N ALA A 216 -1.94 27.03 -32.74
CA ALA A 216 -2.75 25.80 -32.71
C ALA A 216 -1.91 24.58 -32.26
N SER A 217 -0.69 24.44 -32.80
CA SER A 217 0.26 23.39 -32.40
C SER A 217 0.58 23.45 -30.90
N ASP A 218 0.85 24.64 -30.36
CA ASP A 218 1.20 24.81 -28.95
C ASP A 218 -0.01 24.57 -28.03
N GLN A 219 -1.24 24.91 -28.45
CA GLN A 219 -2.47 24.53 -27.75
C GLN A 219 -2.69 23.01 -27.72
N ILE A 220 -2.42 22.31 -28.82
CA ILE A 220 -2.49 20.84 -28.85
C ILE A 220 -1.46 20.23 -27.89
N LYS A 221 -0.24 20.80 -27.78
CA LYS A 221 0.75 20.37 -26.78
C LYS A 221 0.22 20.53 -25.37
N GLU A 222 -0.36 21.68 -25.06
CA GLU A 222 -0.93 21.96 -23.75
C GLU A 222 -2.07 21.00 -23.40
N MET A 223 -2.98 20.76 -24.34
CA MET A 223 -4.07 19.78 -24.19
C MET A 223 -3.51 18.38 -23.93
N ASN A 224 -2.50 17.95 -24.68
CA ASN A 224 -1.86 16.65 -24.50
C ASN A 224 -1.16 16.53 -23.14
N CYS A 225 -0.51 17.59 -22.65
CA CYS A 225 0.04 17.61 -21.30
C CYS A 225 -1.07 17.45 -20.25
N ALA A 226 -2.19 18.16 -20.39
CA ALA A 226 -3.34 18.03 -19.50
C ALA A 226 -3.95 16.62 -19.53
N LEU A 227 -4.09 16.01 -20.72
CA LEU A 227 -4.53 14.61 -20.87
C LEU A 227 -3.57 13.62 -20.21
N LYS A 228 -2.25 13.85 -20.30
CA LYS A 228 -1.25 13.01 -19.60
C LYS A 228 -1.41 13.12 -18.09
N GLU A 229 -1.61 14.34 -17.57
CA GLU A 229 -1.88 14.54 -16.15
C GLU A 229 -3.16 13.87 -15.69
N PHE A 230 -4.23 13.90 -16.50
CA PHE A 230 -5.50 13.23 -16.20
C PHE A 230 -5.34 11.72 -16.00
N LYS A 231 -4.47 11.09 -16.81
CA LYS A 231 -4.24 9.64 -16.78
C LYS A 231 -3.30 9.17 -15.67
N LYS A 232 -2.70 10.08 -14.90
CA LYS A 232 -1.91 9.68 -13.72
C LYS A 232 -2.84 9.12 -12.65
N ARG A 233 -2.35 8.13 -11.91
CA ARG A 233 -3.00 7.56 -10.72
C ARG A 233 -3.49 8.67 -9.77
N ASP A 234 -4.72 8.54 -9.30
CA ASP A 234 -5.41 9.52 -8.46
C ASP A 234 -5.91 8.93 -7.13
N PHE A 235 -5.38 7.77 -6.74
CA PHE A 235 -5.72 7.10 -5.48
C PHE A 235 -4.47 6.86 -4.61
N LEU A 236 -4.71 6.77 -3.31
CA LEU A 236 -3.76 6.23 -2.34
C LEU A 236 -3.70 4.71 -2.44
N SER A 237 -2.61 4.08 -2.03
CA SER A 237 -2.45 2.64 -2.25
C SER A 237 -2.10 1.86 -1.01
N ILE A 238 -2.65 0.65 -0.93
CA ILE A 238 -2.08 -0.44 -0.15
C ILE A 238 -0.91 -0.98 -0.96
N THR A 239 0.30 -0.91 -0.41
CA THR A 239 1.53 -1.09 -1.20
C THR A 239 2.40 -2.24 -0.66
N PRO A 240 2.01 -3.51 -0.89
CA PRO A 240 2.89 -4.62 -0.60
C PRO A 240 4.12 -4.57 -1.53
N LYS A 241 5.28 -4.91 -0.96
CA LYS A 241 6.51 -5.10 -1.74
C LYS A 241 6.51 -6.50 -2.31
N VAL A 242 6.95 -6.65 -3.57
CA VAL A 242 6.94 -7.95 -4.25
C VAL A 242 7.81 -8.97 -3.53
N GLU A 243 8.96 -8.56 -2.98
CA GLU A 243 9.79 -9.48 -2.19
C GLU A 243 9.14 -9.90 -0.87
N ASP A 244 8.29 -9.04 -0.28
CA ASP A 244 7.57 -9.35 0.96
C ASP A 244 6.48 -10.40 0.69
N LEU A 245 5.82 -10.35 -0.48
CA LEU A 245 4.76 -11.32 -0.83
C LEU A 245 5.27 -12.77 -0.85
N LYS A 246 6.52 -12.99 -1.28
CA LYS A 246 7.17 -14.31 -1.26
C LYS A 246 7.36 -14.87 0.15
N VAL A 247 7.86 -14.05 1.06
CA VAL A 247 8.09 -14.47 2.45
C VAL A 247 6.79 -14.56 3.25
N VAL A 248 5.76 -13.81 2.88
CA VAL A 248 4.41 -13.97 3.44
C VAL A 248 3.78 -15.29 2.98
N TYR A 249 3.92 -15.66 1.70
CA TYR A 249 3.51 -16.98 1.22
C TYR A 249 4.21 -18.11 1.99
N LYS A 250 5.52 -17.99 2.26
CA LYS A 250 6.26 -18.98 3.07
C LYS A 250 5.70 -19.13 4.49
N TRP A 251 5.26 -18.03 5.09
CA TRP A 251 4.62 -18.05 6.40
C TRP A 251 3.25 -18.71 6.36
N ILE A 252 2.45 -18.44 5.33
CA ILE A 252 1.17 -19.12 5.10
C ILE A 252 1.37 -20.61 4.84
N GLU A 253 2.41 -21.01 4.11
CA GLU A 253 2.79 -22.42 3.93
C GLU A 253 3.13 -23.09 5.25
N THR A 254 3.83 -22.37 6.14
CA THR A 254 4.30 -22.92 7.42
C THR A 254 3.15 -23.10 8.42
N TYR A 255 2.24 -22.13 8.51
CA TYR A 255 1.24 -22.09 9.58
C TYR A 255 -0.22 -22.22 9.11
N ASN A 256 -0.49 -22.09 7.82
CA ASN A 256 -1.83 -22.16 7.22
C ASN A 256 -2.85 -21.17 7.86
N VAL A 257 -2.37 -19.99 8.28
CA VAL A 257 -3.19 -18.93 8.87
C VAL A 257 -3.55 -17.88 7.80
N PRO A 258 -4.82 -17.42 7.72
CA PRO A 258 -5.23 -16.31 6.86
C PRO A 258 -4.42 -15.03 7.12
N HIS A 259 -3.93 -14.38 6.06
CA HIS A 259 -3.08 -13.20 6.17
C HIS A 259 -3.72 -11.96 5.54
N PHE A 260 -3.59 -10.82 6.20
CA PHE A 260 -4.22 -9.55 5.82
C PHE A 260 -3.21 -8.39 5.90
N TYR A 261 -3.45 -7.36 5.10
CA TYR A 261 -2.73 -6.09 5.14
C TYR A 261 -3.69 -4.99 5.57
N PHE A 262 -3.35 -4.28 6.63
CA PHE A 262 -4.10 -3.12 7.09
C PHE A 262 -3.29 -1.86 6.79
N GLN A 263 -3.80 -1.01 5.90
CA GLN A 263 -3.23 0.28 5.60
C GLN A 263 -3.88 1.34 6.49
N VAL A 264 -3.08 1.86 7.42
CA VAL A 264 -3.44 2.92 8.36
C VAL A 264 -3.04 4.27 7.77
N PHE A 265 -4.03 5.13 7.59
CA PHE A 265 -3.88 6.55 7.31
C PHE A 265 -4.16 7.35 8.59
N PHE A 266 -3.88 8.65 8.57
CA PHE A 266 -4.08 9.49 9.77
C PHE A 266 -5.55 9.80 10.07
N ASP A 267 -6.47 9.47 9.17
CA ASP A 267 -7.92 9.65 9.31
C ASP A 267 -8.74 8.36 9.12
N LYS A 268 -8.24 7.35 8.41
CA LYS A 268 -8.96 6.11 8.08
C LYS A 268 -8.06 4.87 8.06
N VAL A 269 -8.66 3.68 8.13
CA VAL A 269 -7.94 2.40 7.98
C VAL A 269 -8.65 1.50 6.99
N TYR A 270 -7.90 0.90 6.08
CA TYR A 270 -8.41 -0.07 5.10
C TYR A 270 -7.69 -1.40 5.23
N GLY A 271 -8.43 -2.50 5.16
CA GLY A 271 -7.88 -3.86 5.16
C GLY A 271 -8.04 -4.54 3.80
N ILE A 272 -7.09 -5.39 3.42
CA ILE A 272 -7.21 -6.28 2.26
C ILE A 272 -6.59 -7.65 2.59
N SER A 273 -7.20 -8.75 2.14
CA SER A 273 -6.62 -10.09 2.34
C SER A 273 -5.48 -10.35 1.36
N PHE A 274 -4.49 -11.13 1.77
CA PHE A 274 -3.42 -11.59 0.88
C PHE A 274 -4.00 -12.37 -0.32
N GLN A 275 -5.06 -13.16 -0.09
CA GLN A 275 -5.81 -13.80 -1.17
C GLN A 275 -6.32 -12.78 -2.21
N LYS A 276 -6.97 -11.70 -1.77
CA LYS A 276 -7.50 -10.67 -2.67
C LYS A 276 -6.39 -9.93 -3.40
N ILE A 277 -5.24 -9.70 -2.76
CA ILE A 277 -4.05 -9.15 -3.43
C ILE A 277 -3.63 -10.03 -4.60
N LEU A 278 -3.53 -11.36 -4.38
CA LEU A 278 -3.18 -12.30 -5.44
C LEU A 278 -4.24 -12.34 -6.55
N GLU A 279 -5.53 -12.35 -6.21
CA GLU A 279 -6.63 -12.29 -7.19
C GLU A 279 -6.53 -11.05 -8.10
N LEU A 280 -6.23 -9.88 -7.52
CA LEU A 280 -6.08 -8.64 -8.27
C LEU A 280 -4.91 -8.71 -9.25
N ILE A 281 -3.71 -9.08 -8.78
CA ILE A 281 -2.52 -9.11 -9.64
C ILE A 281 -2.51 -10.27 -10.64
N SER A 282 -3.34 -11.29 -10.41
CA SER A 282 -3.59 -12.38 -11.37
C SER A 282 -4.56 -12.01 -12.48
N THR A 283 -5.15 -10.82 -12.46
CA THR A 283 -6.13 -10.36 -13.46
C THR A 283 -5.56 -9.17 -14.26
N PRO A 284 -4.91 -9.39 -15.42
CA PRO A 284 -4.22 -8.36 -16.18
C PRO A 284 -5.10 -7.16 -16.57
N GLU A 285 -6.40 -7.38 -16.77
CA GLU A 285 -7.37 -6.34 -17.14
C GLU A 285 -7.56 -5.28 -16.05
N LEU A 286 -7.16 -5.59 -14.81
CA LEU A 286 -7.23 -4.67 -13.67
C LEU A 286 -5.96 -3.82 -13.53
N GLU A 287 -4.88 -4.12 -14.27
CA GLU A 287 -3.66 -3.32 -14.26
C GLU A 287 -3.90 -1.97 -14.94
N GLY A 288 -3.47 -0.89 -14.29
CA GLY A 288 -3.71 0.48 -14.78
C GLY A 288 -5.04 1.08 -14.31
N ASP A 289 -5.91 0.29 -13.66
CA ASP A 289 -7.14 0.76 -13.02
C ASP A 289 -7.12 0.47 -11.51
N LYS A 290 -7.11 -0.82 -11.12
CA LYS A 290 -7.19 -1.23 -9.71
C LYS A 290 -5.84 -1.42 -9.05
N PHE A 291 -4.83 -1.74 -9.84
CA PHE A 291 -3.47 -1.82 -9.35
C PHE A 291 -2.47 -1.34 -10.40
N PHE A 292 -1.29 -0.96 -9.94
CA PHE A 292 -0.15 -0.61 -10.78
C PHE A 292 1.09 -1.33 -10.26
N VAL A 293 1.92 -1.84 -11.16
CA VAL A 293 3.26 -2.33 -10.80
C VAL A 293 4.25 -1.21 -11.09
N SER A 294 5.13 -0.91 -10.14
CA SER A 294 6.20 0.08 -10.33
C SER A 294 7.55 -0.47 -9.89
N ASP A 295 8.54 -0.32 -10.77
CA ASP A 295 9.96 -0.67 -10.62
C ASP A 295 10.83 0.53 -10.20
N GLU A 296 10.34 1.76 -10.39
CA GLU A 296 11.09 3.01 -10.20
C GLU A 296 10.54 3.90 -9.06
N ASP A 297 10.55 3.43 -7.82
CA ASP A 297 10.53 4.34 -6.66
C ASP A 297 11.93 4.36 -6.04
N SER A 298 12.69 5.43 -6.26
CA SER A 298 14.01 5.64 -5.64
C SER A 298 13.93 5.62 -4.11
N LYS A 299 12.75 5.97 -3.56
CA LYS A 299 12.40 5.84 -2.13
C LYS A 299 12.30 4.38 -1.65
N ASN A 300 12.04 3.42 -2.55
CA ASN A 300 11.86 2.00 -2.25
C ASN A 300 13.08 1.12 -2.60
N GLN A 301 14.27 1.71 -2.74
CA GLN A 301 15.52 0.95 -2.97
C GLN A 301 15.50 0.07 -4.23
N ASN A 302 14.81 0.49 -5.30
CA ASN A 302 14.66 -0.25 -6.57
C ASN A 302 13.97 -1.61 -6.42
N LYS A 303 13.07 -1.73 -5.44
CA LYS A 303 12.26 -2.93 -5.24
C LYS A 303 10.90 -2.77 -5.88
N TRP A 304 10.44 -3.85 -6.52
CA TRP A 304 9.14 -3.87 -7.18
C TRP A 304 8.02 -3.77 -6.15
N THR A 305 7.07 -2.89 -6.42
CA THR A 305 5.91 -2.68 -5.54
C THR A 305 4.63 -2.79 -6.34
N VAL A 306 3.62 -3.40 -5.71
CA VAL A 306 2.26 -3.42 -6.25
C VAL A 306 1.49 -2.34 -5.53
N LYS A 307 1.01 -1.34 -6.27
CA LYS A 307 0.23 -0.21 -5.76
C LYS A 307 -1.25 -0.48 -6.03
N ILE A 308 -1.94 -1.05 -5.05
CA ILE A 308 -3.36 -1.42 -5.13
C ILE A 308 -4.21 -0.27 -4.62
N ASP A 309 -5.28 0.11 -5.32
CA ASP A 309 -6.23 1.12 -4.83
C ASP A 309 -6.78 0.68 -3.47
N TYR A 310 -6.67 1.55 -2.46
CA TYR A 310 -7.17 1.25 -1.11
C TYR A 310 -8.66 0.90 -1.10
N LYS A 311 -9.42 1.34 -2.10
CA LYS A 311 -10.85 1.03 -2.27
C LYS A 311 -11.14 -0.41 -2.66
N GLU A 312 -10.14 -1.16 -3.13
CA GLU A 312 -10.26 -2.62 -3.32
C GLU A 312 -10.19 -3.39 -1.99
N GLY A 313 -9.74 -2.71 -0.93
CA GLY A 313 -9.89 -3.16 0.44
C GLY A 313 -11.24 -2.78 1.04
N LYS A 314 -11.37 -3.03 2.34
CA LYS A 314 -12.57 -2.71 3.13
C LYS A 314 -12.22 -1.68 4.20
N GLU A 315 -13.07 -0.67 4.40
CA GLU A 315 -12.86 0.32 5.46
C GLU A 315 -13.02 -0.37 6.83
N VAL A 316 -11.91 -0.54 7.54
CA VAL A 316 -11.85 -1.19 8.85
C VAL A 316 -12.03 -0.19 9.98
N ALA A 317 -11.55 1.05 9.79
CA ALA A 317 -11.82 2.16 10.69
C ALA A 317 -12.25 3.39 9.89
N PHE A 318 -13.42 3.92 10.23
CA PHE A 318 -14.01 5.07 9.55
C PHE A 318 -13.43 6.41 10.03
N LYS A 319 -12.77 6.41 11.19
CA LYS A 319 -12.12 7.56 11.80
C LYS A 319 -10.86 7.16 12.59
N VAL A 320 -9.81 7.94 12.47
CA VAL A 320 -8.62 7.92 13.33
C VAL A 320 -8.47 9.29 13.98
N VAL A 321 -8.33 9.32 15.30
CA VAL A 321 -7.92 10.52 16.04
C VAL A 321 -6.41 10.62 15.96
N MET A 322 -5.94 11.78 15.50
CA MET A 322 -4.52 12.07 15.31
C MET A 322 -3.75 11.89 16.63
N PRO A 323 -2.58 11.23 16.61
CA PRO A 323 -1.73 11.13 17.78
C PRO A 323 -1.04 12.46 18.07
N ASP A 324 -0.62 12.65 19.32
CA ASP A 324 0.38 13.66 19.63
C ASP A 324 1.72 13.25 19.00
N HIS A 325 2.58 14.24 18.72
CA HIS A 325 3.89 13.99 18.14
C HIS A 325 4.96 14.89 18.74
N GLU A 326 6.16 14.34 18.89
CA GLU A 326 7.31 15.04 19.44
C GLU A 326 8.61 14.64 18.74
N SER A 327 9.58 15.56 18.74
CA SER A 327 10.92 15.29 18.21
C SER A 327 11.78 14.63 19.29
N VAL A 328 12.34 13.47 18.97
CA VAL A 328 13.19 12.68 19.86
C VAL A 328 14.59 12.56 19.27
N MET A 329 15.60 12.72 20.13
CA MET A 329 17.01 12.53 19.79
C MET A 329 17.49 11.14 20.20
N ARG A 330 18.11 10.42 19.25
CA ARG A 330 18.77 9.13 19.47
C ARG A 330 20.26 9.27 19.18
N LYS A 331 21.10 8.94 20.16
CA LYS A 331 22.56 8.95 20.02
C LYS A 331 23.05 7.57 19.56
N LEU A 332 23.77 7.55 18.44
CA LEU A 332 24.42 6.36 17.89
C LEU A 332 25.92 6.35 18.24
N GLY A 333 26.62 5.29 17.82
CA GLY A 333 28.07 5.17 17.94
C GLY A 333 28.83 6.36 17.33
N ARG A 334 30.07 6.57 17.81
CA ARG A 334 30.97 7.66 17.35
C ARG A 334 30.41 9.08 17.53
N GLY A 335 29.43 9.27 18.42
CA GLY A 335 28.86 10.59 18.74
C GLY A 335 27.83 11.09 17.73
N ARG A 336 27.39 10.25 16.78
CA ARG A 336 26.37 10.63 15.80
C ARG A 336 25.00 10.77 16.47
N LEU A 337 24.25 11.80 16.11
CA LEU A 337 22.90 12.05 16.59
C LEU A 337 21.89 11.88 15.44
N LEU A 338 20.76 11.25 15.74
CA LEU A 338 19.59 11.20 14.88
C LEU A 338 18.43 11.89 15.58
N PHE A 339 17.73 12.75 14.86
CA PHE A 339 16.48 13.37 15.32
C PHE A 339 15.34 12.78 14.50
N HIS A 340 14.29 12.33 15.15
CA HIS A 340 13.15 11.68 14.50
C HIS A 340 11.86 12.01 15.25
N VAL A 341 10.72 11.79 14.62
CA VAL A 341 9.42 12.07 15.24
C VAL A 341 8.88 10.79 15.87
N LYS A 342 8.40 10.90 17.10
CA LYS A 342 7.66 9.85 17.80
C LYS A 342 6.19 10.24 17.90
N PHE A 343 5.30 9.26 17.81
CA PHE A 343 3.86 9.42 17.91
C PHE A 343 3.35 8.78 19.20
N ASN A 344 2.47 9.48 19.92
CA ASN A 344 1.90 9.02 21.18
C ASN A 344 0.37 9.15 21.16
N GLY A 345 -0.33 8.10 21.57
CA GLY A 345 -1.80 8.08 21.62
C GLY A 345 -2.45 7.90 20.23
N GLY A 346 -3.60 8.55 20.04
CA GLY A 346 -4.49 8.32 18.91
C GLY A 346 -5.52 7.21 19.18
N ILE A 347 -6.62 7.23 18.44
CA ILE A 347 -7.72 6.27 18.59
C ILE A 347 -8.31 5.92 17.23
N ALA A 348 -8.36 4.64 16.88
CA ALA A 348 -9.09 4.17 15.71
C ALA A 348 -10.51 3.73 16.08
N TYR A 349 -11.50 4.27 15.36
CA TYR A 349 -12.91 3.91 15.50
C TYR A 349 -13.26 2.87 14.45
N LEU A 350 -13.30 1.61 14.89
CA LEU A 350 -13.53 0.47 14.01
C LEU A 350 -14.97 0.42 13.50
N ASP A 351 -15.11 0.09 12.22
CA ASP A 351 -16.33 -0.51 11.70
C ASP A 351 -16.26 -2.02 11.99
N VAL A 352 -16.89 -2.43 13.09
CA VAL A 352 -16.86 -3.79 13.59
C VAL A 352 -17.44 -4.78 12.56
N ASN A 353 -18.44 -4.39 11.78
CA ASN A 353 -19.04 -5.26 10.78
C ASN A 353 -18.09 -5.48 9.60
N ASN A 354 -17.44 -4.42 9.14
CA ASN A 354 -16.43 -4.53 8.09
C ASN A 354 -15.21 -5.33 8.54
N LEU A 355 -14.73 -5.09 9.77
CA LEU A 355 -13.63 -5.85 10.36
C LEU A 355 -13.96 -7.35 10.48
N LYS A 356 -15.15 -7.69 10.97
CA LYS A 356 -15.61 -9.09 11.06
C LYS A 356 -15.68 -9.73 9.68
N CYS A 357 -16.27 -9.02 8.73
CA CYS A 357 -16.44 -9.49 7.37
C CYS A 357 -15.09 -9.76 6.68
N ILE A 358 -14.11 -8.86 6.83
CA ILE A 358 -12.81 -9.05 6.18
C ILE A 358 -12.01 -10.18 6.83
N LEU A 359 -11.99 -10.25 8.16
CA LEU A 359 -11.23 -11.29 8.87
C LEU A 359 -11.94 -12.67 8.88
N GLY A 360 -13.19 -12.73 8.42
CA GLY A 360 -13.98 -13.97 8.42
C GLY A 360 -14.35 -14.46 9.83
N VAL A 361 -14.42 -13.55 10.80
CA VAL A 361 -14.69 -13.83 12.21
C VAL A 361 -16.16 -13.56 12.57
N LYS A 362 -16.71 -14.34 13.50
CA LYS A 362 -18.12 -14.23 13.96
C LYS A 362 -18.16 -13.85 15.44
N GLU A 363 -19.09 -12.98 15.83
CA GLU A 363 -19.47 -12.86 17.23
C GLU A 363 -20.71 -13.75 17.42
N ASN A 364 -20.69 -14.65 18.40
CA ASN A 364 -21.94 -15.13 18.96
C ASN A 364 -22.54 -13.94 19.70
N GLU A 365 -23.80 -13.62 19.42
CA GLU A 365 -24.56 -12.67 20.24
C GLU A 365 -24.54 -13.16 21.70
N LEU A 366 -24.31 -12.21 22.61
CA LEU A 366 -24.13 -12.38 24.06
C LEU A 366 -25.14 -13.34 24.70
#